data_AF-A0A9R1RJK4-F1
#
_entry.id   AF-A0A9R1RJK4-F1
#
_cell.length_a   1.000
_cell.length_b   1.000
_cell.length_c   1.000
_cell.angle_alpha   90.00
_cell.angle_beta   90.00
_cell.angle_gamma   90.00
#
_symmetry.space_group_name_H-M   'P 1'
#
loop_
_entity.id
_entity.type
_entity.pdbx_description
1 polymer ?
#
loop_
_entity_poly.entity_id
_entity_poly.type
_entity_poly.pdbx_seq_one_letter_code
_entity_poly.pdbx_strand_id
1 'polypeptide(L)'
;MDCASLGRVMCRERTVGALITNGAAAGALTDPTPHFLSGRTPADLASENGHKGIAGFLAESALTSHLSALTLKEAKGCNVEEICGSAEADGFAEPSSAQLSRQDSQAESLKDSLSAVRKSTLAASKIFQAFRVESFHRKKVVEYGDDDCGLSDERTLSLVSLKNTKSGQNDMPHSAAVRIQNKFRGWKGRKEFMIIRQKIIKIQAHVRGHQVRRNYKKVVWSVGIVEKVILRWRRKGRGLRGFQPDKQLEGPSSQIQPAEGGSAEGEDEYDFLKDGRKQAEGRLQRSLARVKSMTQYPEAREQYSRLQACVTELQESKAIQDKMLSDAAGVDGGDFMVDLENLCADELLDTPMSTVL
;
A
#
# COMPACT_ATOMS: atom_id res chain seq x y z
N MET A 1 36.28 -22.86 -11.90
CA MET A 1 35.53 -21.91 -11.06
C MET A 1 36.34 -21.72 -9.80
N ASP A 2 36.83 -20.50 -9.56
CA ASP A 2 37.76 -20.22 -8.47
C ASP A 2 37.04 -20.27 -7.11
N CYS A 3 37.65 -20.93 -6.12
CA CYS A 3 37.11 -20.97 -4.75
C CYS A 3 36.85 -19.56 -4.16
N ALA A 4 37.58 -18.55 -4.64
CA ALA A 4 37.38 -17.15 -4.25
C ALA A 4 36.06 -16.55 -4.77
N SER A 5 35.54 -16.98 -5.92
CA SER A 5 34.26 -16.51 -6.43
C SER A 5 33.09 -17.15 -5.69
N LEU A 6 33.21 -18.42 -5.30
CA LEU A 6 32.20 -19.14 -4.48
C LEU A 6 32.05 -18.52 -3.08
N GLY A 7 33.17 -18.21 -2.40
CA GLY A 7 33.13 -17.53 -1.10
C GLY A 7 32.45 -16.16 -1.17
N ARG A 8 32.74 -15.37 -2.20
CA ARG A 8 32.14 -14.03 -2.37
C ARG A 8 30.63 -14.07 -2.65
N VAL A 9 30.14 -15.08 -3.36
CA VAL A 9 28.71 -15.27 -3.66
C VAL A 9 27.94 -15.67 -2.40
N MET A 10 28.47 -16.63 -1.64
CA MET A 10 27.82 -17.13 -0.42
C MET A 10 27.75 -16.07 0.68
N CYS A 11 28.77 -15.21 0.81
CA CYS A 11 28.75 -14.09 1.77
C CYS A 11 27.61 -13.11 1.48
N ARG A 12 27.35 -12.77 0.21
CA ARG A 12 26.27 -11.81 -0.14
C ARG A 12 24.89 -12.35 0.21
N GLU A 13 24.62 -13.61 -0.13
CA GLU A 13 23.35 -14.27 0.18
C GLU A 13 23.10 -14.29 1.70
N ARG A 14 24.12 -14.66 2.49
CA ARG A 14 24.06 -14.62 3.96
C ARG A 14 23.83 -13.22 4.53
N THR A 15 24.52 -12.20 4.00
CA THR A 15 24.34 -10.81 4.48
C THR A 15 22.92 -10.32 4.21
N VAL A 16 22.40 -10.55 3.01
CA VAL A 16 21.01 -10.18 2.67
C VAL A 16 20.03 -10.92 3.58
N GLY A 17 20.24 -12.22 3.78
CA GLY A 17 19.42 -13.03 4.68
C GLY A 17 19.43 -12.49 6.11
N ALA A 18 20.61 -12.21 6.67
CA ALA A 18 20.78 -11.66 8.02
C ALA A 18 20.12 -10.29 8.20
N LEU A 19 20.14 -9.43 7.18
CA LEU A 19 19.46 -8.14 7.24
C LEU A 19 17.95 -8.31 7.31
N ILE A 20 17.38 -9.20 6.49
CA ILE A 20 15.94 -9.46 6.47
C ILE A 20 15.48 -10.13 7.78
N THR A 21 16.24 -11.07 8.34
CA THR A 21 15.90 -11.68 9.65
C THR A 21 16.00 -10.70 10.81
N ASN A 22 16.81 -9.64 10.67
CA ASN A 22 16.86 -8.52 11.61
C ASN A 22 15.80 -7.44 11.35
N GLY A 23 14.86 -7.68 10.44
CA GLY A 23 13.73 -6.78 10.20
C GLY A 23 14.04 -5.60 9.28
N ALA A 24 15.10 -5.68 8.46
CA ALA A 24 15.35 -4.68 7.44
C ALA A 24 14.17 -4.61 6.45
N ALA A 25 13.74 -3.40 6.10
CA ALA A 25 12.65 -3.19 5.17
C ALA A 25 13.08 -3.50 3.72
N ALA A 26 12.66 -4.65 3.20
CA ALA A 26 12.93 -5.07 1.81
C ALA A 26 12.36 -4.10 0.75
N GLY A 27 11.34 -3.33 1.12
CA GLY A 27 10.70 -2.32 0.27
C GLY A 27 11.24 -0.89 0.43
N ALA A 28 12.30 -0.66 1.21
CA ALA A 28 12.87 0.67 1.39
C ALA A 28 13.32 1.29 0.06
N LEU A 29 13.30 2.61 -0.05
CA LEU A 29 13.69 3.32 -1.27
C LEU A 29 15.02 4.02 -1.07
N THR A 30 15.86 3.98 -2.10
CA THR A 30 17.05 4.83 -2.17
C THR A 30 16.67 6.29 -2.43
N ASP A 31 17.59 7.20 -2.09
CA ASP A 31 17.44 8.61 -2.40
C ASP A 31 17.18 8.84 -3.90
N PRO A 32 16.29 9.80 -4.24
CA PRO A 32 15.99 10.13 -5.62
C PRO A 32 17.23 10.72 -6.30
N THR A 33 17.62 10.12 -7.42
CA THR A 33 18.74 10.59 -8.26
C THR A 33 18.18 11.18 -9.55
N PRO A 34 18.91 12.04 -10.28
CA PRO A 34 18.44 12.63 -11.53
C PRO A 34 18.06 11.58 -12.60
N HIS A 35 18.63 10.37 -12.52
CA HIS A 35 18.23 9.24 -13.37
C HIS A 35 17.02 8.46 -12.84
N PHE A 36 16.74 8.50 -11.53
CA PHE A 36 15.65 7.79 -10.86
C PHE A 36 14.93 8.70 -9.88
N LEU A 37 14.02 9.51 -10.40
CA LEU A 37 13.23 10.50 -9.64
C LEU A 37 12.36 9.86 -8.54
N SER A 38 12.03 8.57 -8.67
CA SER A 38 11.17 7.84 -7.73
C SER A 38 11.92 6.99 -6.70
N GLY A 39 13.25 7.07 -6.68
CA GLY A 39 14.10 6.15 -5.93
C GLY A 39 14.06 4.71 -6.49
N ARG A 40 14.97 3.87 -6.04
CA ARG A 40 15.05 2.46 -6.43
C ARG A 40 14.81 1.55 -5.23
N THR A 41 14.23 0.38 -5.51
CA THR A 41 14.10 -0.67 -4.48
C THR A 41 15.38 -1.52 -4.42
N PRO A 42 15.68 -2.14 -3.27
CA PRO A 42 16.74 -3.13 -3.15
C PRO A 42 16.65 -4.24 -4.21
N ALA A 43 15.43 -4.66 -4.56
CA ALA A 43 15.18 -5.61 -5.62
C ALA A 43 15.58 -5.10 -7.01
N ASP A 44 15.30 -3.83 -7.32
CA ASP A 44 15.72 -3.22 -8.59
C ASP A 44 17.25 -3.12 -8.69
N LEU A 45 17.93 -2.72 -7.61
CA LEU A 45 19.39 -2.66 -7.54
C LEU A 45 20.03 -4.04 -7.70
N ALA A 46 19.49 -5.07 -7.05
CA ALA A 46 19.97 -6.44 -7.18
C ALA A 46 19.81 -6.94 -8.63
N SER A 47 18.69 -6.61 -9.28
CA SER A 47 18.43 -7.03 -10.65
C SER A 47 19.33 -6.33 -11.67
N GLU A 48 19.63 -5.05 -11.47
CA GLU A 48 20.55 -4.29 -12.34
C GLU A 48 21.98 -4.81 -12.24
N ASN A 49 22.39 -5.29 -11.06
CA ASN A 49 23.68 -5.96 -10.84
C ASN A 49 23.71 -7.42 -11.32
N GLY A 50 22.64 -7.91 -11.96
CA GLY A 50 22.56 -9.28 -12.50
C GLY A 50 22.14 -10.35 -11.49
N HIS A 51 21.87 -9.99 -10.23
CA HIS A 51 21.45 -10.92 -9.19
C HIS A 51 19.93 -11.13 -9.19
N LYS A 52 19.44 -11.88 -10.18
CA LYS A 52 18.00 -12.11 -10.39
C LYS A 52 17.35 -12.91 -9.24
N GLY A 53 18.08 -13.87 -8.64
CA GLY A 53 17.58 -14.66 -7.50
C GLY A 53 17.35 -13.79 -6.26
N ILE A 54 18.35 -13.00 -5.89
CA ILE A 54 18.26 -12.04 -4.77
C ILE A 54 17.18 -10.99 -5.03
N ALA A 55 17.09 -10.48 -6.26
CA ALA A 55 16.06 -9.53 -6.66
C ALA A 55 14.64 -10.11 -6.50
N GLY A 56 14.44 -11.37 -6.90
CA GLY A 56 13.17 -12.07 -6.71
C GLY A 56 12.80 -12.22 -5.24
N PHE A 57 13.74 -12.64 -4.40
CA PHE A 57 13.52 -12.78 -2.95
C PHE A 57 13.20 -11.46 -2.25
N LEU A 58 13.95 -10.40 -2.56
CA LEU A 58 13.70 -9.06 -2.01
C LEU A 58 12.34 -8.51 -2.48
N ALA A 59 11.95 -8.78 -3.73
CA ALA A 59 10.66 -8.36 -4.25
C ALA A 59 9.49 -9.13 -3.59
N GLU A 60 9.62 -10.44 -3.36
CA GLU A 60 8.63 -11.22 -2.65
C GLU A 60 8.49 -10.76 -1.20
N SER A 61 9.60 -10.67 -0.47
CA SER A 61 9.61 -10.23 0.94
C SER A 61 9.06 -8.81 1.10
N ALA A 62 9.30 -7.91 0.15
CA ALA A 62 8.68 -6.58 0.14
C ALA A 62 7.15 -6.64 -0.04
N LEU A 63 6.65 -7.50 -0.94
CA LEU A 63 5.21 -7.66 -1.18
C LEU A 63 4.49 -8.32 0.00
N THR A 64 5.08 -9.36 0.58
CA THR A 64 4.50 -10.07 1.74
C THR A 64 4.55 -9.20 3.00
N SER A 65 5.65 -8.47 3.23
CA SER A 65 5.74 -7.48 4.31
C SER A 65 4.69 -6.38 4.16
N HIS A 66 4.49 -5.83 2.96
CA HIS A 66 3.48 -4.81 2.73
C HIS A 66 2.05 -5.34 2.93
N LEU A 67 1.77 -6.58 2.49
CA LEU A 67 0.50 -7.23 2.79
C LEU A 67 0.30 -7.38 4.31
N SER A 68 1.31 -7.85 5.04
CA SER A 68 1.20 -8.05 6.49
C SER A 68 0.93 -6.74 7.23
N ALA A 69 1.54 -5.64 6.78
CA ALA A 69 1.30 -4.30 7.32
C ALA A 69 -0.14 -3.84 7.05
N LEU A 70 -0.70 -4.14 5.87
CA LEU A 70 -2.09 -3.82 5.55
C LEU A 70 -3.08 -4.64 6.38
N THR A 71 -2.85 -5.95 6.53
CA THR A 71 -3.73 -6.81 7.35
C THR A 71 -3.73 -6.41 8.83
N LEU A 72 -2.59 -5.96 9.37
CA LEU A 72 -2.51 -5.43 10.74
C LEU A 72 -3.25 -4.10 10.90
N LYS A 73 -3.27 -3.26 9.86
CA LYS A 73 -4.03 -2.00 9.84
C LYS A 73 -5.54 -2.27 9.78
N GLU A 74 -5.97 -3.27 9.00
CA GLU A 74 -7.37 -3.70 8.95
C GLU A 74 -7.85 -4.25 10.30
N ALA A 75 -7.05 -5.10 10.95
CA ALA A 75 -7.36 -5.64 12.28
C ALA A 75 -7.47 -4.56 13.38
N LYS A 76 -6.74 -3.44 13.25
CA LYS A 76 -6.85 -2.29 14.17
C LYS A 76 -8.01 -1.33 13.84
N GLY A 77 -8.65 -1.48 12.68
CA GLY A 77 -9.68 -0.56 12.17
C GLY A 77 -11.10 -1.14 12.09
N CYS A 78 -11.31 -2.43 12.37
CA CYS A 78 -12.62 -3.06 12.28
C CYS A 78 -12.75 -4.29 13.20
N ASN A 79 -13.72 -4.26 14.12
CA ASN A 79 -14.45 -5.47 14.51
C ASN A 79 -15.40 -5.83 13.36
N VAL A 80 -14.90 -6.58 12.38
CA VAL A 80 -15.71 -7.30 11.41
C VAL A 80 -15.07 -8.67 11.23
N GLU A 81 -15.53 -9.62 12.06
CA GLU A 81 -15.61 -11.01 11.63
C GLU A 81 -16.35 -11.03 10.29
N GLU A 82 -15.86 -11.83 9.33
CA GLU A 82 -16.40 -11.98 7.97
C GLU A 82 -15.79 -11.07 6.88
N ILE A 83 -14.48 -11.22 6.60
CA ILE A 83 -13.92 -11.57 5.28
C ILE A 83 -12.70 -12.48 5.54
N CYS A 84 -12.96 -13.63 6.13
CA CYS A 84 -12.11 -14.82 6.03
C CYS A 84 -12.94 -15.93 5.39
N GLY A 85 -13.59 -15.60 4.26
CA GLY A 85 -14.22 -16.58 3.39
C GLY A 85 -13.15 -17.19 2.49
N SER A 86 -12.60 -18.32 2.95
CA SER A 86 -12.12 -19.43 2.12
C SER A 86 -11.18 -19.10 0.94
N ALA A 87 -9.88 -19.17 1.21
CA ALA A 87 -8.89 -19.57 0.22
C ALA A 87 -7.98 -20.69 0.74
N GLU A 88 -8.49 -21.52 1.65
CA GLU A 88 -8.07 -22.92 1.74
C GLU A 88 -8.83 -23.68 0.64
N ALA A 89 -8.29 -23.60 -0.57
CA ALA A 89 -8.45 -24.64 -1.57
C ALA A 89 -7.05 -25.17 -1.84
N ASP A 90 -6.52 -25.83 -0.81
CA ASP A 90 -5.56 -26.90 -0.99
C ASP A 90 -6.28 -28.01 -1.77
N GLY A 91 -5.77 -28.30 -2.96
CA GLY A 91 -6.52 -29.11 -3.92
C GLY A 91 -5.99 -29.00 -5.35
N PHE A 92 -4.67 -29.06 -5.52
CA PHE A 92 -4.14 -29.57 -6.78
C PHE A 92 -3.26 -30.77 -6.47
N ALA A 93 -3.90 -31.93 -6.62
CA ALA A 93 -3.35 -33.28 -6.74
C ALA A 93 -1.82 -33.35 -6.83
N GLU A 94 -1.22 -33.90 -5.78
CA GLU A 94 0.00 -34.69 -5.85
C GLU A 94 -0.17 -35.79 -6.91
N PRO A 95 0.62 -35.81 -8.00
CA PRO A 95 0.78 -37.02 -8.77
C PRO A 95 1.83 -37.87 -8.06
N SER A 96 1.38 -39.00 -7.52
CA SER A 96 2.23 -40.13 -7.15
C SER A 96 3.30 -40.37 -8.22
N SER A 97 4.57 -40.18 -7.87
CA SER A 97 5.68 -40.89 -8.51
C SER A 97 6.65 -41.40 -7.45
N ALA A 98 6.27 -42.51 -6.84
CA ALA A 98 7.23 -43.45 -6.29
C ALA A 98 8.08 -44.02 -7.45
N GLN A 99 9.17 -43.33 -7.83
CA GLN A 99 10.37 -43.89 -8.48
C GLN A 99 11.26 -42.75 -8.99
N LEU A 100 12.30 -42.41 -8.24
CA LEU A 100 13.72 -42.43 -8.65
C LEU A 100 14.55 -41.58 -7.69
N SER A 101 15.31 -42.25 -6.84
CA SER A 101 16.39 -41.67 -6.04
C SER A 101 17.54 -41.22 -6.95
N ARG A 102 17.44 -40.03 -7.57
CA ARG A 102 18.60 -39.34 -8.15
C ARG A 102 18.34 -37.85 -8.44
N GLN A 103 18.71 -37.01 -7.47
CA GLN A 103 19.12 -35.61 -7.66
C GLN A 103 17.99 -34.60 -8.05
N ASP A 104 17.01 -34.44 -7.16
CA ASP A 104 15.82 -33.57 -7.35
C ASP A 104 15.99 -32.09 -6.97
N SER A 105 17.22 -31.61 -6.71
CA SER A 105 17.47 -30.21 -6.28
C SER A 105 16.93 -29.16 -7.27
N GLN A 106 16.88 -29.49 -8.57
CA GLN A 106 16.30 -28.61 -9.59
C GLN A 106 14.77 -28.59 -9.56
N ALA A 107 14.12 -29.72 -9.28
CA ALA A 107 12.65 -29.81 -9.17
C ALA A 107 12.13 -29.06 -7.93
N GLU A 108 12.86 -29.14 -6.82
CA GLU A 108 12.56 -28.40 -5.59
C GLU A 108 12.71 -26.89 -5.80
N SER A 109 13.83 -26.43 -6.38
CA SER A 109 14.04 -25.00 -6.66
C SER A 109 12.98 -24.41 -7.59
N LEU A 110 12.48 -25.22 -8.53
CA LEU A 110 11.37 -24.87 -9.40
C LEU A 110 10.07 -24.71 -8.63
N LYS A 111 9.72 -25.67 -7.76
CA LYS A 111 8.52 -25.62 -6.91
C LYS A 111 8.55 -24.41 -5.99
N ASP A 112 9.68 -24.14 -5.35
CA ASP A 112 9.90 -22.97 -4.50
C ASP A 112 9.66 -21.67 -5.27
N SER A 113 10.28 -21.55 -6.46
CA SER A 113 10.15 -20.36 -7.30
C SER A 113 8.70 -20.11 -7.75
N LEU A 114 7.95 -21.16 -8.10
CA LEU A 114 6.54 -21.05 -8.48
C LEU A 114 5.65 -20.68 -7.29
N SER A 115 5.96 -21.21 -6.10
CA SER A 115 5.27 -20.83 -4.87
C SER A 115 5.47 -19.34 -4.55
N ALA A 116 6.67 -18.82 -4.76
CA ALA A 116 7.01 -17.40 -4.60
C ALA A 116 6.21 -16.51 -5.56
N VAL A 117 6.01 -16.94 -6.81
CA VAL A 117 5.15 -16.22 -7.77
C VAL A 117 3.70 -16.18 -7.26
N ARG A 118 3.15 -17.33 -6.85
CA ARG A 118 1.76 -17.40 -6.35
C ARG A 118 1.56 -16.49 -5.15
N LYS A 119 2.44 -16.58 -4.14
CA LYS A 119 2.44 -15.72 -2.95
C LYS A 119 2.52 -14.24 -3.33
N SER A 120 3.46 -13.87 -4.19
CA SER A 120 3.65 -12.49 -4.63
C SER A 120 2.44 -11.95 -5.40
N THR A 121 1.84 -12.74 -6.28
CA THR A 121 0.64 -12.34 -7.04
C THR A 121 -0.58 -12.15 -6.16
N LEU A 122 -0.79 -13.05 -5.18
CA LEU A 122 -1.85 -12.94 -4.19
C LEU A 122 -1.63 -11.74 -3.27
N ALA A 123 -0.38 -11.47 -2.89
CA ALA A 123 -0.06 -10.29 -2.09
C ALA A 123 -0.37 -8.99 -2.84
N ALA A 124 0.09 -8.89 -4.09
CA ALA A 124 -0.17 -7.73 -4.93
C ALA A 124 -1.67 -7.51 -5.20
N SER A 125 -2.45 -8.58 -5.41
CA SER A 125 -3.89 -8.44 -5.67
C SER A 125 -4.64 -7.85 -4.47
N LYS A 126 -4.32 -8.31 -3.25
CA LYS A 126 -4.86 -7.75 -1.99
C LYS A 126 -4.42 -6.31 -1.77
N ILE A 127 -3.16 -5.97 -2.03
CA ILE A 127 -2.67 -4.58 -1.93
C ILE A 127 -3.43 -3.66 -2.91
N PHE A 128 -3.60 -4.09 -4.17
CA PHE A 128 -4.37 -3.31 -5.14
C PHE A 128 -5.83 -3.15 -4.75
N GLN A 129 -6.43 -4.17 -4.12
CA GLN A 129 -7.78 -4.07 -3.57
C GLN A 129 -7.83 -3.02 -2.45
N ALA A 130 -6.90 -3.06 -1.50
CA ALA A 130 -6.81 -2.07 -0.42
C ALA A 130 -6.67 -0.64 -0.97
N PHE A 131 -5.81 -0.42 -1.98
CA PHE A 131 -5.68 0.90 -2.63
C PHE A 131 -6.97 1.38 -3.28
N ARG A 132 -7.75 0.48 -3.90
CA ARG A 132 -9.06 0.84 -4.47
C ARG A 132 -10.05 1.25 -3.38
N VAL A 133 -10.08 0.50 -2.27
CA VAL A 133 -10.96 0.77 -1.13
C VAL A 133 -10.60 2.11 -0.47
N GLU A 134 -9.32 2.36 -0.15
CA GLU A 134 -8.88 3.65 0.43
C GLU A 134 -9.14 4.83 -0.51
N SER A 135 -8.89 4.66 -1.81
CA SER A 135 -9.18 5.70 -2.81
C SER A 135 -10.67 6.05 -2.87
N PHE A 136 -11.55 5.05 -2.73
CA PHE A 136 -12.98 5.27 -2.71
C PHE A 136 -13.43 5.99 -1.44
N HIS A 137 -12.91 5.58 -0.27
CA HIS A 137 -13.17 6.26 1.00
C HIS A 137 -12.71 7.72 0.95
N ARG A 138 -11.51 8.01 0.43
CA ARG A 138 -11.03 9.38 0.28
C ARG A 138 -11.90 10.21 -0.66
N LYS A 139 -12.35 9.65 -1.80
CA LYS A 139 -13.26 10.36 -2.71
C LYS A 139 -14.58 10.69 -2.03
N LYS A 140 -15.14 9.76 -1.25
CA LYS A 140 -16.33 10.02 -0.43
C LYS A 140 -16.09 11.13 0.60
N VAL A 141 -14.96 11.12 1.31
CA VAL A 141 -14.63 12.15 2.31
C VAL A 141 -14.57 13.54 1.67
N VAL A 142 -14.01 13.69 0.48
CA VAL A 142 -13.93 15.00 -0.19
C VAL A 142 -15.25 15.42 -0.83
N GLU A 143 -16.03 14.49 -1.39
CA GLU A 143 -17.35 14.81 -1.96
C GLU A 143 -18.39 15.18 -0.88
N TYR A 144 -18.18 14.78 0.37
CA TYR A 144 -19.04 15.05 1.52
C TYR A 144 -18.36 15.89 2.63
N GLY A 145 -17.20 16.49 2.35
CA GLY A 145 -16.26 17.06 3.32
C GLY A 145 -16.60 18.44 3.91
N ASP A 146 -17.86 18.68 4.26
CA ASP A 146 -18.24 19.71 5.26
C ASP A 146 -19.41 19.21 6.13
N ASP A 147 -19.41 17.92 6.46
CA ASP A 147 -20.51 17.33 7.21
C ASP A 147 -20.06 16.08 7.98
N ASP A 148 -19.06 16.22 8.86
CA ASP A 148 -19.15 15.48 10.12
C ASP A 148 -18.46 16.17 11.29
N CYS A 149 -19.25 16.34 12.34
CA CYS A 149 -18.83 16.72 13.67
C CYS A 149 -17.99 15.57 14.24
N GLY A 150 -16.84 15.90 14.84
CA GLY A 150 -16.08 14.95 15.63
C GLY A 150 -16.92 14.39 16.78
N LEU A 151 -17.11 13.07 16.78
CA LEU A 151 -17.35 12.26 17.98
C LEU A 151 -16.66 10.90 17.80
N SER A 152 -15.33 10.94 17.87
CA SER A 152 -14.60 9.87 18.54
C SER A 152 -14.72 10.16 20.04
N ASP A 153 -15.55 9.38 20.73
CA ASP A 153 -15.39 9.23 22.18
C ASP A 153 -15.82 7.82 22.60
N GLU A 154 -14.91 6.87 22.39
CA GLU A 154 -15.01 5.48 22.86
C GLU A 154 -14.79 5.34 24.38
N ARG A 155 -14.99 6.39 25.19
CA ARG A 155 -14.83 6.30 26.67
C ARG A 155 -16.11 6.44 27.49
N THR A 156 -17.29 6.48 26.88
CA THR A 156 -18.54 6.68 27.62
C THR A 156 -19.25 5.41 28.12
N LEU A 157 -18.74 4.20 27.84
CA LEU A 157 -19.43 2.93 28.20
C LEU A 157 -18.79 2.09 29.31
N SER A 158 -17.92 2.64 30.17
CA SER A 158 -17.30 1.88 31.28
C SER A 158 -17.62 2.37 32.70
N LEU A 159 -18.69 3.15 32.91
CA LEU A 159 -19.06 3.61 34.27
C LEU A 159 -20.52 3.39 34.67
N VAL A 160 -21.21 2.41 34.07
CA VAL A 160 -22.55 1.98 34.55
C VAL A 160 -22.47 0.56 35.11
N SER A 161 -21.71 0.40 36.18
CA SER A 161 -21.91 -0.68 37.13
C SER A 161 -21.63 -0.10 38.51
N LEU A 162 -22.70 0.34 39.19
CA LEU A 162 -22.83 0.36 40.65
C LEU A 162 -24.22 0.90 41.03
N LYS A 163 -25.05 -0.05 41.51
CA LYS A 163 -25.88 0.06 42.72
C LYS A 163 -27.24 0.77 42.64
N ASN A 164 -28.28 -0.06 42.82
CA ASN A 164 -29.67 0.28 43.17
C ASN A 164 -29.77 1.33 44.28
N THR A 165 -30.74 2.25 44.19
CA THR A 165 -31.77 2.49 45.23
C THR A 165 -32.80 3.55 44.79
N LYS A 166 -34.08 3.25 45.08
CA LYS A 166 -35.26 4.13 45.18
C LYS A 166 -35.99 4.54 43.90
N SER A 167 -37.11 3.83 43.71
CA SER A 167 -38.30 4.22 42.96
C SER A 167 -38.80 5.62 43.36
N GLY A 168 -38.87 6.54 42.40
CA GLY A 168 -39.53 7.84 42.60
C GLY A 168 -39.20 8.96 41.60
N GLN A 169 -38.12 8.87 40.81
CA GLN A 169 -37.71 9.93 39.87
C GLN A 169 -37.12 9.40 38.54
N ASN A 170 -37.81 8.48 37.86
CA ASN A 170 -37.32 7.89 36.59
C ASN A 170 -37.67 8.69 35.32
N ASP A 171 -38.36 9.82 35.42
CA ASP A 171 -38.81 10.60 34.24
C ASP A 171 -37.73 11.53 33.68
N MET A 172 -36.72 11.91 34.48
CA MET A 172 -35.64 12.81 34.06
C MET A 172 -34.77 12.23 32.93
N PRO A 173 -34.20 11.00 33.04
CA PRO A 173 -33.39 10.43 31.96
C PRO A 173 -34.22 10.13 30.71
N HIS A 174 -35.48 9.72 30.87
CA HIS A 174 -36.37 9.45 29.74
C HIS A 174 -36.74 10.73 28.98
N SER A 175 -37.07 11.81 29.70
CA SER A 175 -37.32 13.13 29.12
C SER A 175 -36.10 13.69 28.40
N ALA A 176 -34.90 13.54 28.97
CA ALA A 176 -33.66 13.95 28.32
C ALA A 176 -33.41 13.18 27.01
N ALA A 177 -33.60 11.86 27.02
CA ALA A 177 -33.45 11.01 25.84
C ALA A 177 -34.43 11.42 24.71
N VAL A 178 -35.70 11.68 25.05
CA VAL A 178 -36.71 12.13 24.07
C VAL A 178 -36.34 13.49 23.44
N ARG A 179 -35.80 14.43 24.23
CA ARG A 179 -35.33 15.73 23.72
C ARG A 179 -34.18 15.58 22.72
N ILE A 180 -33.23 14.69 23.01
CA ILE A 180 -32.09 14.39 22.12
C ILE A 180 -32.60 13.74 20.82
N GLN A 181 -33.46 12.72 20.94
CA GLN A 181 -34.05 12.05 19.78
C GLN A 181 -34.83 13.02 18.89
N ASN A 182 -35.62 13.93 19.49
CA ASN A 182 -36.35 14.95 18.74
C ASN A 182 -35.43 15.91 18.01
N LYS A 183 -34.30 16.32 18.63
CA LYS A 183 -33.30 17.15 17.94
C LYS A 183 -32.61 16.41 16.81
N PHE A 184 -32.28 15.14 17.00
CA PHE A 184 -31.68 14.32 15.95
C PHE A 184 -32.63 14.13 14.75
N ARG A 185 -33.89 13.78 14.99
CA ARG A 185 -34.90 13.63 13.92
C ARG A 185 -35.09 14.92 13.13
N GLY A 186 -35.14 16.07 13.81
CA GLY A 186 -35.26 17.38 13.17
C GLY A 186 -33.99 17.82 12.42
N TRP A 187 -32.80 17.44 12.89
CA TRP A 187 -31.55 17.68 12.17
C TRP A 187 -31.45 16.80 10.92
N LYS A 188 -31.73 15.49 11.04
CA LYS A 188 -31.72 14.53 9.93
C LYS A 188 -32.64 14.98 8.78
N GLY A 189 -33.87 15.36 9.10
CA GLY A 189 -34.82 15.85 8.09
C GLY A 189 -34.35 17.13 7.38
N ARG A 190 -33.73 18.08 8.10
CA ARG A 190 -33.19 19.31 7.50
C ARG A 190 -32.01 19.03 6.57
N LYS A 191 -31.11 18.11 6.96
CA LYS A 191 -29.97 17.66 6.15
C LYS A 191 -30.44 17.03 4.84
N GLU A 192 -31.34 16.06 4.91
CA GLU A 192 -31.92 15.41 3.72
C GLU A 192 -32.62 16.43 2.81
N PHE A 193 -33.41 17.35 3.38
CA PHE A 193 -34.07 18.41 2.63
C PHE A 193 -33.08 19.33 1.90
N MET A 194 -32.00 19.77 2.56
CA MET A 194 -30.98 20.63 1.94
C MET A 194 -30.32 19.94 0.74
N ILE A 195 -29.95 18.67 0.89
CA ILE A 195 -29.33 17.89 -0.20
C ILE A 195 -30.28 17.76 -1.39
N ILE A 196 -31.54 17.39 -1.14
CA ILE A 196 -32.54 17.25 -2.20
C ILE A 196 -32.79 18.60 -2.88
N ARG A 197 -32.94 19.68 -2.11
CA ARG A 197 -33.14 21.04 -2.64
C ARG A 197 -31.97 21.50 -3.51
N GLN A 198 -30.72 21.30 -3.07
CA GLN A 198 -29.55 21.65 -3.87
C GLN A 198 -29.52 20.89 -5.21
N LYS A 199 -29.81 19.58 -5.19
CA LYS A 199 -29.90 18.75 -6.40
C LYS A 199 -30.97 19.27 -7.37
N ILE A 200 -32.16 19.58 -6.85
CA ILE A 200 -33.26 20.13 -7.66
C ILE A 200 -32.88 21.48 -8.28
N ILE A 201 -32.29 22.40 -7.50
CA ILE A 201 -31.87 23.72 -8.00
C ILE A 201 -30.81 23.57 -9.11
N LYS A 202 -29.84 22.67 -8.96
CA LYS A 202 -28.83 22.38 -10.01
C LYS A 202 -29.47 21.90 -11.30
N ILE A 203 -30.42 20.96 -11.21
CA ILE A 203 -31.15 20.44 -12.38
C ILE A 203 -31.95 21.58 -13.04
N GLN A 204 -32.69 22.36 -12.25
CA GLN A 204 -33.48 23.47 -12.77
C GLN A 204 -32.61 24.53 -13.47
N ALA A 205 -31.45 24.88 -12.92
CA ALA A 205 -30.51 25.80 -13.54
C ALA A 205 -29.99 25.26 -14.89
N HIS A 206 -29.65 23.97 -14.97
CA HIS A 206 -29.21 23.33 -16.20
C HIS A 206 -30.31 23.30 -17.27
N VAL A 207 -31.54 22.99 -16.89
CA VAL A 207 -32.70 22.98 -17.81
C VAL A 207 -32.96 24.38 -18.37
N ARG A 208 -32.99 25.41 -17.51
CA ARG A 208 -33.16 26.81 -17.93
C ARG A 208 -32.06 27.24 -18.90
N GLY A 209 -30.79 26.93 -18.59
CA GLY A 209 -29.65 27.24 -19.47
C GLY A 209 -29.67 26.47 -20.79
N HIS A 210 -30.07 25.19 -20.78
CA HIS A 210 -30.23 24.39 -21.99
C HIS A 210 -31.29 24.98 -22.93
N GLN A 211 -32.42 25.42 -22.39
CA GLN A 211 -33.52 25.98 -23.17
C GLN A 211 -33.10 27.25 -23.92
N VAL A 212 -32.37 28.16 -23.25
CA VAL A 212 -31.81 29.36 -23.90
C VAL A 212 -30.80 29.00 -24.99
N ARG A 213 -29.85 28.10 -24.70
CA ARG A 213 -28.83 27.66 -25.68
C ARG A 213 -29.44 26.98 -26.90
N ARG A 214 -30.52 26.21 -26.72
CA ARG A 214 -31.24 25.57 -27.84
C ARG A 214 -31.84 26.61 -28.78
N ASN A 215 -32.41 27.68 -28.25
CA ASN A 215 -32.94 28.78 -29.06
C ASN A 215 -31.80 29.56 -29.73
N TYR A 216 -30.72 29.86 -29.01
CA TYR A 216 -29.55 30.55 -29.55
C TYR A 216 -28.87 29.78 -30.70
N LYS A 217 -28.73 28.45 -30.57
CA LYS A 217 -28.20 27.59 -31.65
C LYS A 217 -28.99 27.70 -32.95
N LYS A 218 -30.32 27.86 -32.89
CA LYS A 218 -31.14 28.06 -34.09
C LYS A 218 -30.79 29.37 -34.78
N VAL A 219 -30.66 30.46 -34.02
CA VAL A 219 -30.28 31.78 -34.56
C VAL A 219 -28.90 31.73 -35.20
N VAL A 220 -27.89 31.19 -34.51
CA VAL A 220 -26.52 31.06 -35.04
C VAL A 220 -26.50 30.21 -36.32
N TRP A 221 -27.25 29.11 -36.35
CA TRP A 221 -27.35 28.26 -37.53
C TRP A 221 -27.95 29.00 -38.73
N SER A 222 -29.04 29.73 -38.52
CA SER A 222 -29.66 30.57 -39.57
C SER A 222 -28.71 31.65 -40.07
N VAL A 223 -28.03 32.37 -39.16
CA VAL A 223 -27.04 33.40 -39.51
C VAL A 223 -25.89 32.80 -40.32
N GLY A 224 -25.37 31.63 -39.93
CA GLY A 224 -24.29 30.96 -40.65
C GLY A 224 -24.67 30.53 -42.07
N ILE A 225 -25.94 30.16 -42.32
CA ILE A 225 -26.43 29.90 -43.68
C ILE A 225 -26.45 31.19 -44.49
N VAL A 226 -27.04 32.27 -43.94
CA VAL A 226 -27.14 33.56 -44.62
C VAL A 226 -25.75 34.12 -44.94
N GLU A 227 -24.82 34.06 -44.00
CA GLU A 227 -23.42 34.47 -44.20
C GLU A 227 -22.77 33.68 -45.34
N LYS A 228 -22.90 32.33 -45.35
CA LYS A 228 -22.38 31.49 -46.43
C LYS A 228 -22.99 31.85 -47.79
N VAL A 229 -24.28 32.16 -47.83
CA VAL A 229 -24.98 32.61 -49.05
C VAL A 229 -24.46 33.97 -49.52
N ILE A 230 -24.33 34.96 -48.61
CA ILE A 230 -23.79 36.30 -48.92
C ILE A 230 -22.35 36.18 -49.44
N LEU A 231 -21.52 35.37 -48.80
CA LEU A 231 -20.14 35.12 -49.22
C LEU A 231 -20.08 34.45 -50.60
N ARG A 232 -20.98 33.51 -50.89
CA ARG A 232 -21.11 32.89 -52.22
C ARG A 232 -21.55 33.88 -53.28
N TRP A 233 -22.48 34.78 -52.95
CA TRP A 233 -22.99 35.83 -53.85
C TRP A 233 -21.92 36.89 -54.16
N ARG A 234 -21.24 37.42 -53.13
CA ARG A 234 -20.16 38.40 -53.28
C ARG A 234 -18.99 37.88 -54.12
N ARG A 235 -18.64 36.60 -53.98
CA ARG A 235 -17.54 35.99 -54.75
C ARG A 235 -17.91 35.57 -56.18
N LYS A 236 -19.12 35.87 -56.67
CA LYS A 236 -19.58 35.60 -58.06
C LYS A 236 -19.17 34.21 -58.60
N GLY A 237 -19.42 33.18 -57.79
CA GLY A 237 -19.49 31.76 -58.15
C GLY A 237 -18.59 31.16 -59.23
N ARG A 238 -17.39 30.66 -58.84
CA ARG A 238 -16.93 29.27 -59.05
C ARG A 238 -15.93 28.88 -57.95
N GLY A 239 -16.14 27.74 -57.29
CA GLY A 239 -15.10 27.02 -56.53
C GLY A 239 -15.36 26.76 -55.04
N LEU A 240 -15.81 25.55 -54.70
CA LEU A 240 -15.16 24.73 -53.67
C LEU A 240 -14.15 23.84 -54.41
N ARG A 241 -13.01 24.41 -54.81
CA ARG A 241 -11.86 23.64 -55.28
C ARG A 241 -10.62 24.34 -54.74
N GLY A 242 -10.09 23.81 -53.65
CA GLY A 242 -8.96 24.41 -52.93
C GLY A 242 -9.12 24.45 -51.41
N PHE A 243 -9.62 23.38 -50.79
CA PHE A 243 -9.07 23.00 -49.49
C PHE A 243 -8.27 21.73 -49.77
N GLN A 244 -7.04 21.93 -50.28
CA GLN A 244 -5.97 20.96 -50.14
C GLN A 244 -5.57 21.03 -48.65
N PRO A 245 -5.77 19.98 -47.84
CA PRO A 245 -5.03 19.87 -46.59
C PRO A 245 -3.56 19.72 -47.02
N ASP A 246 -2.79 20.77 -46.79
CA ASP A 246 -1.37 20.83 -47.09
C ASP A 246 -0.66 19.64 -46.42
N LYS A 247 -0.23 18.69 -47.25
CA LYS A 247 0.75 17.67 -46.89
C LYS A 247 2.02 18.06 -47.63
N GLN A 248 2.95 18.68 -46.91
CA GLN A 248 4.28 18.12 -46.64
C GLN A 248 5.19 19.21 -46.11
N LEU A 249 5.51 19.12 -44.81
CA LEU A 249 6.90 19.13 -44.36
C LEU A 249 7.00 18.19 -43.16
N GLU A 250 8.09 17.43 -43.16
CA GLU A 250 8.33 16.20 -42.42
C GLU A 250 8.40 16.37 -40.89
N GLY A 251 8.16 15.28 -40.17
CA GLY A 251 8.00 15.21 -38.70
C GLY A 251 9.30 15.35 -37.87
N PRO A 252 9.29 14.99 -36.56
CA PRO A 252 8.43 14.01 -35.90
C PRO A 252 7.65 14.51 -34.65
N SER A 253 6.43 13.98 -34.54
CA SER A 253 5.70 13.61 -33.30
C SER A 253 6.01 14.40 -32.02
N SER A 254 5.18 15.40 -31.72
CA SER A 254 5.01 15.93 -30.37
C SER A 254 3.55 16.31 -30.15
N GLN A 255 2.95 15.69 -29.14
CA GLN A 255 1.61 15.94 -28.64
C GLN A 255 1.45 17.41 -28.23
N ILE A 256 0.42 18.10 -28.74
CA ILE A 256 -0.15 19.29 -28.08
C ILE A 256 -1.69 19.24 -28.21
N GLN A 257 -2.33 19.45 -27.07
CA GLN A 257 -3.76 19.34 -26.73
C GLN A 257 -4.61 20.46 -27.37
N PRO A 258 -5.94 20.30 -27.51
CA PRO A 258 -6.86 21.44 -27.55
C PRO A 258 -7.40 21.74 -26.16
N ALA A 259 -7.07 22.92 -25.67
CA ALA A 259 -7.74 23.55 -24.54
C ALA A 259 -9.19 23.91 -24.93
N GLU A 260 -10.16 23.19 -24.36
CA GLU A 260 -11.52 23.70 -24.16
C GLU A 260 -11.69 24.02 -22.68
N GLY A 261 -11.81 25.32 -22.39
CA GLY A 261 -12.06 25.84 -21.06
C GLY A 261 -13.44 25.45 -20.53
N GLY A 262 -13.44 24.82 -19.35
CA GLY A 262 -14.63 24.53 -18.56
C GLY A 262 -14.25 24.10 -17.15
N SER A 263 -14.10 25.09 -16.26
CA SER A 263 -13.99 25.00 -14.79
C SER A 263 -12.85 24.15 -14.21
N ALA A 264 -11.63 24.69 -14.29
CA ALA A 264 -10.55 24.33 -13.37
C ALA A 264 -10.60 25.25 -12.14
N GLU A 265 -11.50 24.93 -11.21
CA GLU A 265 -11.51 25.49 -9.85
C GLU A 265 -11.79 24.28 -8.94
N GLY A 266 -10.76 23.46 -8.70
CA GLY A 266 -10.84 22.29 -7.82
C GLY A 266 -9.84 21.14 -8.08
N GLU A 267 -9.05 21.16 -9.17
CA GLU A 267 -8.24 19.99 -9.58
C GLU A 267 -6.74 20.04 -9.22
N ASP A 268 -6.24 21.13 -8.63
CA ASP A 268 -4.79 21.28 -8.42
C ASP A 268 -4.25 20.61 -7.15
N GLU A 269 -5.10 20.29 -6.15
CA GLU A 269 -4.65 19.59 -4.94
C GLU A 269 -4.70 18.04 -5.09
N TYR A 270 -5.16 17.55 -6.23
CA TYR A 270 -5.45 16.11 -6.45
C TYR A 270 -4.46 15.36 -7.35
N ASP A 271 -3.50 16.04 -7.99
CA ASP A 271 -2.58 15.39 -8.93
C ASP A 271 -1.47 14.62 -8.21
N PHE A 272 -0.92 15.18 -7.12
CA PHE A 272 0.17 14.57 -6.35
C PHE A 272 -0.18 13.19 -5.79
N LEU A 273 -1.38 13.02 -5.22
CA LEU A 273 -1.81 11.77 -4.60
C LEU A 273 -2.14 10.69 -5.63
N LYS A 274 -2.66 11.11 -6.79
CA LYS A 274 -2.93 10.24 -7.93
C LYS A 274 -1.62 9.73 -8.53
N ASP A 275 -0.62 10.60 -8.64
CA ASP A 275 0.71 10.23 -9.14
C ASP A 275 1.50 9.39 -8.15
N GLY A 276 1.41 9.69 -6.84
CA GLY A 276 1.96 8.83 -5.79
C GLY A 276 1.38 7.42 -5.82
N ARG A 277 0.07 7.29 -6.08
CA ARG A 277 -0.58 5.98 -6.28
C ARG A 277 -0.05 5.27 -7.53
N LYS A 278 0.00 5.93 -8.68
CA LYS A 278 0.55 5.34 -9.92
C LYS A 278 1.99 4.88 -9.70
N GLN A 279 2.78 5.66 -8.97
CA GLN A 279 4.16 5.33 -8.62
C GLN A 279 4.22 4.08 -7.72
N ALA A 280 3.37 4.00 -6.69
CA ALA A 280 3.27 2.81 -5.83
C ALA A 280 2.81 1.57 -6.61
N GLU A 281 1.80 1.69 -7.46
CA GLU A 281 1.32 0.59 -8.31
C GLU A 281 2.40 0.12 -9.28
N GLY A 282 3.13 1.06 -9.90
CA GLY A 282 4.26 0.77 -10.77
C GLY A 282 5.42 0.09 -10.04
N ARG A 283 5.64 0.39 -8.75
CA ARG A 283 6.61 -0.34 -7.90
C ARG A 283 6.16 -1.78 -7.66
N LEU A 284 4.89 -2.00 -7.29
CA LEU A 284 4.35 -3.35 -7.11
C LEU A 284 4.47 -4.19 -8.38
N GLN A 285 4.14 -3.62 -9.54
CA GLN A 285 4.27 -4.31 -10.83
C GLN A 285 5.73 -4.64 -11.16
N ARG A 286 6.67 -3.73 -10.86
CA ARG A 286 8.11 -4.02 -10.99
C ARG A 286 8.54 -5.18 -10.09
N SER A 287 8.13 -5.19 -8.82
CA SER A 287 8.40 -6.31 -7.91
C SER A 287 7.88 -7.64 -8.47
N LEU A 288 6.65 -7.68 -8.99
CA LEU A 288 6.10 -8.87 -9.66
C LEU A 288 6.91 -9.28 -10.89
N ALA A 289 7.39 -8.31 -11.69
CA ALA A 289 8.25 -8.58 -12.83
C ALA A 289 9.60 -9.18 -12.40
N ARG A 290 10.18 -8.71 -11.28
CA ARG A 290 11.42 -9.29 -10.72
C ARG A 290 11.23 -10.73 -10.26
N VAL A 291 10.16 -11.01 -9.52
CA VAL A 291 9.80 -12.38 -9.10
C VAL A 291 9.60 -13.29 -10.31
N LYS A 292 8.87 -12.84 -11.34
CA LYS A 292 8.70 -13.58 -12.60
C LYS A 292 10.02 -13.78 -13.36
N SER A 293 10.93 -12.81 -13.30
CA SER A 293 12.23 -12.93 -13.97
C SER A 293 13.14 -13.95 -13.27
N MET A 294 13.10 -14.01 -11.93
CA MET A 294 13.83 -15.01 -11.15
C MET A 294 13.41 -16.43 -11.54
N THR A 295 12.12 -16.66 -11.79
CA THR A 295 11.62 -17.98 -12.17
C THR A 295 11.91 -18.38 -13.61
N GLN A 296 12.43 -17.51 -14.47
CA GLN A 296 12.76 -17.87 -15.86
C GLN A 296 14.17 -18.44 -16.00
N TYR A 297 15.09 -18.09 -15.09
CA TYR A 297 16.50 -18.50 -15.17
C TYR A 297 16.82 -19.55 -14.11
N PRO A 298 17.39 -20.71 -14.46
CA PRO A 298 17.68 -21.79 -13.50
C PRO A 298 18.66 -21.35 -12.40
N GLU A 299 19.71 -20.60 -12.75
CA GLU A 299 20.69 -20.06 -11.79
C GLU A 299 20.04 -19.14 -10.75
N ALA A 300 19.01 -18.39 -11.16
CA ALA A 300 18.30 -17.47 -10.28
C ALA A 300 17.36 -18.22 -9.32
N ARG A 301 16.77 -19.34 -9.76
CA ARG A 301 15.93 -20.21 -8.93
C ARG A 301 16.75 -20.89 -7.84
N GLU A 302 17.91 -21.42 -8.20
CA GLU A 302 18.83 -22.01 -7.22
C GLU A 302 19.31 -20.98 -6.20
N GLN A 303 19.68 -19.78 -6.67
CA GLN A 303 20.07 -18.67 -5.79
C GLN A 303 18.92 -18.26 -4.84
N TYR A 304 17.68 -18.24 -5.33
CA TYR A 304 16.51 -17.96 -4.51
C TYR A 304 16.28 -19.05 -3.44
N SER A 305 16.34 -20.34 -3.82
CA SER A 305 16.15 -21.46 -2.88
C SER A 305 17.25 -21.52 -1.82
N ARG A 306 18.53 -21.30 -2.19
CA ARG A 306 19.64 -21.16 -1.23
C ARG A 306 19.44 -19.99 -0.27
N LEU A 307 18.99 -18.85 -0.77
CA LEU A 307 18.72 -17.67 0.05
C LEU A 307 17.55 -17.92 1.02
N GLN A 308 16.51 -18.61 0.56
CA GLN A 308 15.38 -19.00 1.40
C GLN A 308 15.82 -19.94 2.53
N ALA A 309 16.60 -20.98 2.22
CA ALA A 309 17.16 -21.90 3.22
C ALA A 309 18.09 -21.19 4.22
N CYS A 310 18.91 -20.25 3.75
CA CYS A 310 19.76 -19.45 4.63
C CYS A 310 18.95 -18.55 5.57
N VAL A 311 17.85 -17.97 5.09
CA VAL A 311 16.97 -17.14 5.91
C VAL A 311 16.26 -17.97 6.97
N THR A 312 15.79 -19.18 6.64
CA THR A 312 15.17 -20.07 7.62
C THR A 312 16.17 -20.50 8.70
N GLU A 313 17.40 -20.87 8.32
CA GLU A 313 18.47 -21.22 9.27
C GLU A 313 18.78 -20.05 10.24
N LEU A 314 18.86 -18.82 9.73
CA LEU A 314 19.11 -17.63 10.54
C LEU A 314 17.91 -17.26 11.43
N GLN A 315 16.68 -17.50 10.97
CA GLN A 315 15.47 -17.30 11.78
C GLN A 315 15.40 -18.31 12.93
N GLU A 316 15.70 -19.57 12.67
CA GLU A 316 15.76 -20.62 13.68
C GLU A 316 16.83 -20.32 14.73
N SER A 317 18.03 -19.94 14.28
CA SER A 317 19.13 -19.55 15.17
C SER A 317 18.75 -18.36 16.06
N LYS A 318 18.09 -17.35 15.50
CA LYS A 318 17.58 -16.19 16.24
C LYS A 318 16.50 -16.59 17.25
N ALA A 319 15.57 -17.47 16.88
CA ALA A 319 14.53 -17.95 17.78
C ALA A 319 15.09 -18.77 18.95
N ILE A 320 16.16 -19.54 18.73
CA ILE A 320 16.88 -20.23 19.81
C ILE A 320 17.55 -19.22 20.74
N GLN A 321 18.21 -18.20 20.20
CA GLN A 321 18.83 -17.14 20.99
C GLN A 321 17.80 -16.36 21.83
N ASP A 322 16.65 -15.99 21.24
CA ASP A 322 15.57 -15.29 21.95
C ASP A 322 14.98 -16.16 23.07
N LYS A 323 14.84 -17.48 22.86
CA LYS A 323 14.42 -18.43 23.90
C LYS A 323 15.43 -18.54 25.04
N MET A 324 16.72 -18.62 24.72
CA MET A 324 17.77 -18.64 25.75
C MET A 324 17.78 -17.36 26.58
N LEU A 325 17.52 -16.21 25.96
CA LEU A 325 17.39 -14.93 26.66
C LEU A 325 16.12 -14.86 27.53
N SER A 326 14.99 -15.40 27.06
CA SER A 326 13.75 -15.44 27.86
C SER A 326 13.85 -16.41 29.04
N ASP A 327 14.51 -17.54 28.86
CA ASP A 327 14.71 -18.54 29.92
C ASP A 327 15.70 -18.03 30.99
N ALA A 328 16.75 -17.29 30.58
CA ALA A 328 17.66 -16.62 31.51
C ALA A 328 17.00 -15.47 32.28
N ALA A 329 16.03 -14.76 31.68
CA ALA A 329 15.27 -13.71 32.37
C ALA A 329 14.17 -14.26 33.31
N GLY A 330 13.82 -15.55 33.19
CA GLY A 330 12.83 -16.23 34.03
C GLY A 330 13.39 -16.90 35.28
N VAL A 331 14.73 -16.97 35.42
CA VAL A 331 15.39 -17.49 36.63
C VAL A 331 15.74 -16.32 37.54
N ASP A 332 14.88 -16.13 38.53
CA ASP A 332 15.16 -15.56 39.86
C ASP A 332 16.33 -14.56 39.96
N GLY A 333 16.01 -13.27 39.87
CA GLY A 333 16.93 -12.16 40.14
C GLY A 333 17.28 -12.00 41.63
N GLY A 334 17.56 -13.10 42.33
CA GLY A 334 17.85 -13.14 43.75
C GLY A 334 19.34 -13.33 44.11
N ASP A 335 20.13 -14.01 43.29
CA ASP A 335 21.37 -14.63 43.82
C ASP A 335 22.68 -14.08 43.25
N PHE A 336 22.65 -13.26 42.18
CA PHE A 336 23.90 -12.78 41.55
C PHE A 336 24.57 -11.60 42.28
N MET A 337 23.88 -10.98 43.25
CA MET A 337 24.40 -9.82 43.98
C MET A 337 25.06 -10.20 45.31
N VAL A 338 24.85 -11.44 45.80
CA VAL A 338 25.44 -11.93 47.06
C VAL A 338 26.84 -12.50 46.82
N ASP A 339 27.12 -13.04 45.63
CA ASP A 339 28.40 -13.69 45.32
C ASP A 339 29.55 -12.71 45.00
N LEU A 340 29.24 -11.45 44.66
CA LEU A 340 30.26 -10.42 44.42
C LEU A 340 30.73 -9.73 45.71
N GLU A 341 29.90 -9.71 46.75
CA GLU A 341 30.23 -9.13 48.05
C GLU A 341 31.08 -10.10 48.91
N ASN A 342 30.86 -11.41 48.74
CA ASN A 342 31.65 -12.46 49.40
C ASN A 342 33.08 -12.62 48.84
N LEU A 343 33.37 -12.13 47.63
CA LEU A 343 34.71 -12.19 47.03
C LEU A 343 35.60 -11.00 47.41
N CYS A 344 35.04 -9.91 47.93
CA CYS A 344 35.77 -8.70 48.31
C CYS A 344 36.13 -8.63 49.81
N ALA A 345 35.60 -9.53 50.64
CA ALA A 345 35.74 -9.46 52.10
C ALA A 345 36.98 -10.20 52.68
N ASP A 346 37.68 -11.01 51.88
CA ASP A 346 38.76 -11.89 52.38
C ASP A 346 40.20 -11.36 52.12
N GLU A 347 40.37 -10.16 51.55
CA GLU A 347 41.71 -9.59 51.24
C GLU A 347 42.11 -8.35 52.07
N LEU A 348 41.66 -8.25 53.33
CA LEU A 348 42.09 -7.14 54.19
C LEU A 348 42.31 -7.54 55.65
N LEU A 349 43.20 -8.49 55.93
CA LEU A 349 43.87 -8.61 57.24
C LEU A 349 45.12 -9.49 57.09
N ASP A 350 46.28 -8.87 56.87
CA ASP A 350 47.56 -9.17 57.55
C ASP A 350 48.76 -8.67 56.73
N THR A 351 49.38 -7.56 57.16
CA THR A 351 50.79 -7.52 57.60
C THR A 351 51.27 -6.09 57.91
N PRO A 352 52.16 -5.91 58.91
CA PRO A 352 52.52 -4.60 59.46
C PRO A 352 53.64 -3.90 58.67
N MET A 353 53.51 -2.58 58.53
CA MET A 353 54.56 -1.70 57.99
C MET A 353 55.79 -1.69 58.90
N SER A 354 56.94 -2.11 58.35
CA SER A 354 58.26 -1.84 58.90
C SER A 354 58.91 -0.63 58.23
N THR A 355 59.33 0.29 59.08
CA THR A 355 60.19 1.46 58.91
C THR A 355 61.53 1.17 58.23
N VAL A 356 61.85 1.93 57.17
CA VAL A 356 63.17 2.47 56.77
C VAL A 356 62.82 3.64 55.82
N LEU A 357 63.20 4.91 55.99
CA LEU A 357 64.33 5.60 56.62
C LEU A 357 63.83 6.96 57.14
#